data_AF-A0A6G0Y9M9-F1
#
_entry.id   AF-A0A6G0Y9M9-F1
#
_cell.length_a   1.000
_cell.length_b   1.000
_cell.length_c   1.000
_cell.angle_alpha   90.00
_cell.angle_beta   90.00
_cell.angle_gamma   90.00
#
_symmetry.space_group_name_H-M   'P 1'
#
loop_
_entity.id
_entity.type
_entity.pdbx_description
1 polymer ?
#
loop_
_entity_poly.entity_id
_entity_poly.type
_entity_poly.pdbx_seq_one_letter_code
_entity_poly.pdbx_strand_id
1 'polypeptide(L)' 'MYVHVDFEKAVINAIKIVIGERVEVNGCFYHLTQATHRQLQKMGLINDYKSDEDFSIFCQQLDVLAFLPLCDVGT' A
#
# COMPACT_ATOMS: atom_id res chain seq x y z
N MET A 1 -21.46 -4.91 -0.27
CA MET A 1 -20.67 -4.65 0.97
C MET A 1 -19.23 -4.55 0.54
N TYR A 2 -18.54 -3.51 0.99
CA TYR A 2 -17.12 -3.32 0.71
C TYR A 2 -16.34 -3.23 2.03
N VAL A 3 -15.09 -3.67 2.00
CA VAL A 3 -14.15 -3.58 3.12
C VAL A 3 -12.83 -3.03 2.62
N HIS A 4 -12.26 -2.10 3.39
CA HIS A 4 -10.93 -1.58 3.15
C HIS A 4 -9.94 -2.27 4.08
N VAL A 5 -8.86 -2.80 3.52
CA VAL A 5 -7.83 -3.54 4.27
C VAL A 5 -6.43 -3.15 3.82
N ASP A 6 -5.45 -3.56 4.60
CA ASP A 6 -4.04 -3.45 4.22
C ASP A 6 -3.77 -4.34 3.00
N PHE A 7 -2.69 -4.03 2.26
CA PHE A 7 -2.30 -4.76 1.05
C PHE A 7 -1.68 -6.14 1.36
N GLU A 8 -2.37 -6.94 2.15
CA GLU A 8 -1.94 -8.28 2.57
C GLU A 8 -2.81 -9.37 1.94
N LYS A 9 -2.20 -10.16 1.06
CA LYS A 9 -2.89 -11.24 0.33
C LYS A 9 -3.56 -12.26 1.26
N ALA A 10 -2.98 -12.53 2.43
CA ALA A 10 -3.55 -13.44 3.42
C ALA A 10 -4.89 -12.91 3.96
N VAL A 11 -4.96 -11.62 4.32
CA VAL A 11 -6.18 -10.97 4.82
C VAL A 11 -7.26 -10.92 3.73
N ILE A 12 -6.89 -10.52 2.51
CA ILE A 12 -7.80 -10.48 1.36
C ILE A 12 -8.42 -11.87 1.11
N ASN A 13 -7.60 -12.92 1.12
CA ASN A 13 -8.08 -14.29 0.93
C ASN A 13 -8.98 -14.76 2.09
N ALA A 14 -8.61 -14.48 3.34
CA ALA A 14 -9.41 -14.85 4.51
C ALA A 14 -10.80 -14.20 4.48
N ILE A 15 -10.88 -12.92 4.09
CA ILE A 15 -12.15 -12.21 3.91
C ILE A 15 -13.02 -12.91 2.85
N LYS A 16 -12.46 -13.24 1.69
CA LYS A 16 -13.19 -13.93 0.64
C LYS A 16 -13.70 -15.30 1.07
N ILE A 17 -12.92 -16.05 1.87
CA ILE A 17 -13.30 -17.37 2.39
C ILE A 17 -14.43 -17.27 3.42
N VAL A 18 -14.32 -16.35 4.39
CA VAL A 18 -15.25 -16.28 5.53
C VAL A 18 -16.52 -15.51 5.20
N ILE A 19 -16.39 -14.40 4.47
CA ILE A 19 -17.49 -13.49 4.15
C ILE A 19 -18.14 -13.84 2.80
N GLY A 20 -17.36 -14.44 1.88
CA GLY A 20 -17.80 -14.88 0.57
C GLY A 20 -17.29 -14.00 -0.58
N GLU A 21 -17.20 -14.58 -1.78
CA GLU A 21 -16.55 -13.98 -2.95
C GLU A 21 -17.20 -12.69 -3.49
N ARG A 22 -18.45 -12.40 -3.06
CA ARG A 22 -19.19 -11.19 -3.48
C ARG A 22 -18.80 -9.95 -2.69
N VAL A 23 -17.98 -10.07 -1.64
CA VAL A 23 -17.47 -8.91 -0.92
C VAL A 23 -16.43 -8.17 -1.76
N GLU A 24 -16.59 -6.87 -1.88
CA GLU A 24 -15.60 -6.02 -2.56
C GLU A 24 -14.47 -5.71 -1.56
N VAL A 25 -13.27 -6.21 -1.85
CA VAL A 25 -12.09 -5.99 -1.01
C VAL A 25 -11.21 -4.95 -1.67
N ASN A 26 -11.08 -3.80 -1.02
CA ASN A 26 -10.32 -2.66 -1.51
C ASN A 26 -9.07 -2.45 -0.64
N GLY A 27 -7.94 -2.14 -1.27
CA GLY A 27 -6.74 -1.70 -0.54
C GLY A 27 -6.96 -0.32 0.09
N CYS A 28 -6.51 -0.13 1.32
CA CYS A 28 -6.55 1.17 2.00
C CYS A 28 -5.28 1.97 1.72
N PHE A 29 -5.39 3.04 0.91
CA PHE A 29 -4.24 3.91 0.59
C PHE A 29 -3.64 4.59 1.84
N TYR A 30 -4.49 4.97 2.81
CA TYR A 30 -4.02 5.54 4.07
C TYR A 30 -3.11 4.55 4.84
N HIS A 31 -3.50 3.29 4.95
CA HIS A 31 -2.65 2.30 5.60
C HIS A 31 -1.38 1.97 4.81
N LEU A 32 -1.43 2.01 3.47
CA LEU A 32 -0.25 1.84 2.62
C LEU A 32 0.79 2.94 2.90
N THR A 33 0.40 4.21 2.78
CA THR A 33 1.29 5.36 3.08
C THR A 33 1.82 5.33 4.52
N GLN A 34 0.97 4.93 5.49
CA GLN A 34 1.38 4.76 6.88
C GLN A 34 2.41 3.63 7.04
N ALA A 35 2.24 2.50 6.34
CA ALA A 35 3.17 1.38 6.38
C ALA A 35 4.54 1.78 5.82
N THR A 36 4.56 2.47 4.68
CA THR A 36 5.78 3.04 4.08
C THR A 36 6.49 3.98 5.05
N HIS A 37 5.77 4.93 5.64
CA HIS A 37 6.35 5.86 6.61
C HIS A 37 6.92 5.15 7.86
N ARG A 38 6.21 4.15 8.40
CA ARG A 38 6.71 3.34 9.53
C ARG A 38 7.96 2.54 9.15
N GLN A 39 8.04 2.06 7.91
CA GLN A 39 9.21 1.34 7.42
C GLN A 39 10.42 2.27 7.31
N LEU A 40 10.24 3.49 6.81
CA LEU A 40 11.29 4.50 6.78
C LEU A 40 11.81 4.83 8.20
N GLN A 41 10.91 4.95 9.17
CA GLN A 41 11.30 5.13 10.58
C GLN A 41 12.13 3.96 11.10
N LYS A 42 11.72 2.71 10.84
CA LYS A 42 12.46 1.51 11.26
C LYS A 42 13.85 1.42 10.64
N MET A 43 14.00 1.90 9.40
CA MET A 43 15.27 1.91 8.68
C MET A 43 16.17 3.10 9.05
N GLY A 44 15.68 4.06 9.86
CA GLY A 44 16.42 5.28 10.19
C GLY A 44 16.42 6.34 9.09
N LEU A 45 15.65 6.15 8.02
CA LEU A 45 15.62 7.00 6.81
C LEU A 45 14.65 8.18 6.94
N ILE A 46 14.06 8.40 8.12
CA ILE A 46 13.03 9.43 8.30
C ILE A 46 13.59 10.86 8.17
N ASN A 47 14.88 11.06 8.45
CA ASN A 47 15.52 12.35 8.27
C ASN A 47 15.74 12.62 6.79
N ASP A 48 16.27 11.64 6.05
CA ASP A 48 16.45 11.73 4.59
C ASP A 48 15.12 12.01 3.90
N TYR A 49 14.04 11.31 4.28
CA TYR A 49 12.69 11.54 3.76
C TYR A 49 12.17 12.98 3.95
N LYS A 50 12.65 13.68 5.00
CA LYS A 50 12.22 15.05 5.33
C LYS A 50 13.12 16.12 4.72
N SER A 51 14.40 15.81 4.48
CA SER A 51 15.40 16.78 4.04
C SER A 51 15.76 16.66 2.56
N ASP A 52 15.49 15.52 1.93
CA ASP A 52 15.78 15.24 0.52
C ASP A 52 14.46 15.03 -0.26
N GLU A 53 14.18 15.97 -1.17
CA GLU A 53 12.97 15.97 -1.98
C GLU A 53 12.92 14.80 -2.97
N ASP A 54 14.04 14.49 -3.62
CA ASP A 54 14.11 13.39 -4.60
C ASP A 54 13.89 12.04 -3.90
N PHE A 55 14.47 11.86 -2.71
CA PHE A 55 14.24 10.67 -1.90
C PHE A 55 12.78 10.60 -1.40
N SER A 56 12.20 11.73 -1.02
CA SER A 56 10.78 11.81 -0.64
C SER A 56 9.86 11.41 -1.79
N ILE A 57 10.10 11.95 -3.00
CA ILE A 57 9.36 11.61 -4.21
C ILE A 57 9.50 10.12 -4.52
N PHE A 58 10.72 9.58 -4.46
CA PHE A 58 10.95 8.15 -4.67
C PHE A 58 10.14 7.28 -3.71
N CYS A 59 10.10 7.64 -2.42
CA CYS A 59 9.30 6.91 -1.43
C CYS A 59 7.80 7.03 -1.71
N GLN A 60 7.30 8.21 -2.11
CA GLN A 60 5.89 8.41 -2.46
C GLN A 60 5.50 7.64 -3.73
N GLN A 61 6.40 7.49 -4.70
CA GLN A 61 6.16 6.70 -5.90
C GLN A 61 5.83 5.23 -5.56
N LEU A 62 6.41 4.67 -4.48
CA LEU A 62 6.06 3.33 -4.00
C LEU A 62 4.59 3.23 -3.61
N ASP A 63 4.06 4.24 -2.91
CA ASP A 63 2.65 4.28 -2.51
C ASP A 63 1.74 4.47 -3.73
N VAL A 64 2.16 5.30 -4.70
CA VAL A 64 1.40 5.61 -5.92
C VAL A 64 1.25 4.39 -6.85
N LEU A 65 2.05 3.34 -6.69
CA LEU A 65 1.85 2.07 -7.41
C LEU A 65 0.46 1.48 -7.20
N ALA A 66 -0.24 1.82 -6.11
CA ALA A 66 -1.63 1.44 -5.89
C ALA A 66 -2.60 1.97 -6.97
N PHE A 67 -2.19 2.99 -7.73
CA PHE A 67 -2.96 3.60 -8.81
C PHE A 67 -2.42 3.27 -10.20
N LEU A 68 -1.36 2.46 -10.31
CA LEU A 68 -0.79 2.08 -11.59
C LEU A 68 -1.79 1.18 -12.36
N PRO A 69 -2.16 1.53 -13.60
CA PRO A 69 -3.01 0.67 -14.43
C PRO A 69 -2.39 -0.70 -14.64
N LEU A 70 -3.22 -1.75 -14.63
CA LEU A 70 -2.75 -3.12 -14.83
C LEU A 70 -2.08 -3.34 -16.19
N CYS A 71 -2.43 -2.54 -17.22
CA CYS A 71 -1.77 -2.62 -18.53
C CYS A 71 -0.31 -2.18 -18.51
N ASP A 72 0.11 -1.44 -17.47
CA ASP A 72 1.46 -0.92 -17.31
C ASP A 72 2.32 -1.82 -16.40
N VAL A 73 1.72 -2.88 -15.83
CA VAL A 73 2.43 -3.88 -15.02
C VAL A 73 2.77 -5.08 -15.90
N GLY A 74 4.05 -5.26 -16.19
CA GLY A 74 4.53 -6.41 -16.96
C GLY A 74 4.15 -7.74 -16.29
N THR A 75 3.55 -8.64 -17.06
CA THR A 75 3.15 -10.00 -16.63
C THR A 75 4.29 -10.99 -16.67
#